data_AF-A0A1S3QQI8-F1
#
_entry.id   AF-A0A1S3QQI8-F1
#
_cell.length_a   1.000
_cell.length_b   1.000
_cell.length_c   1.000
_cell.angle_alpha   90.00
_cell.angle_beta   90.00
_cell.angle_gamma   90.00
#
_symmetry.space_group_name_H-M   'P 1'
#
loop_
_entity.id
_entity.type
_entity.pdbx_description
1 polymer ?
#
loop_
_entity_poly.entity_id
_entity_poly.type
_entity_poly.pdbx_seq_one_letter_code
_entity_poly.pdbx_strand_id
1 'polypeptide(L)'
;MPLQEKLVLREQLWESREQLQQQAEFCTGLGAASCTLLWSTSSKEEAVKDILADGKLQSFLSVAGQTLESFVKSLDGEAKAEQQDSNSHEHQFVLALAGVVTNVAAVTCGRDYLSSSAHVLLETLMQLLELLKPGVFPKLKV
;
A
#
# COMPACT_ATOMS: atom_id res chain seq x y z
N MET A 1 -22.03 35.21 -22.71
CA MET A 1 -22.15 33.74 -22.79
C MET A 1 -20.90 33.00 -22.26
N PRO A 2 -19.65 33.26 -22.69
CA PRO A 2 -18.49 32.40 -22.33
C PRO A 2 -18.02 32.50 -20.86
N LEU A 3 -18.39 33.55 -20.12
CA LEU A 3 -17.97 33.72 -18.72
C LEU A 3 -18.77 32.81 -17.77
N GLN A 4 -20.06 32.64 -18.02
CA GLN A 4 -20.96 31.87 -17.17
C GLN A 4 -20.64 30.37 -17.25
N GLU A 5 -20.40 29.85 -18.46
CA GLU A 5 -19.93 28.48 -18.67
C GLU A 5 -18.59 28.22 -17.98
N LYS A 6 -17.65 29.17 -18.04
CA LYS A 6 -16.37 29.05 -17.33
C LYS A 6 -16.51 29.04 -15.81
N LEU A 7 -17.49 29.74 -15.25
CA LEU A 7 -17.76 29.71 -13.81
C LEU A 7 -18.36 28.36 -13.40
N VAL A 8 -19.37 27.88 -14.14
CA VAL A 8 -19.99 26.57 -13.88
C VAL A 8 -18.98 25.44 -13.97
N LEU A 9 -18.11 25.44 -15.00
CA LEU A 9 -17.06 24.42 -15.13
C LEU A 9 -16.04 24.45 -13.99
N ARG A 10 -15.71 25.63 -13.46
CA ARG A 10 -14.80 25.75 -12.31
C ARG A 10 -15.43 25.23 -11.03
N GLU A 11 -16.71 25.49 -10.83
CA GLU A 11 -17.47 25.00 -9.69
C GLU A 11 -17.55 23.46 -9.72
N GLN A 12 -17.93 22.87 -10.86
CA GLN A 12 -17.95 21.42 -11.04
C GLN A 12 -16.58 20.77 -10.83
N LEU A 13 -15.50 21.40 -11.31
CA LEU A 13 -14.15 20.90 -11.09
C LEU A 13 -13.77 20.94 -9.60
N TRP A 14 -14.16 22.00 -8.89
CA TRP A 14 -13.93 22.13 -7.46
C TRP A 14 -14.71 21.08 -6.66
N GLU A 15 -16.00 20.90 -6.95
CA GLU A 15 -16.83 19.86 -6.32
C GLU A 15 -16.29 18.45 -6.58
N SER A 16 -15.93 18.15 -7.82
CA SER A 16 -15.36 16.85 -8.19
C SER A 16 -14.02 16.60 -7.49
N ARG A 17 -13.18 17.64 -7.35
CA ARG A 17 -11.92 17.55 -6.62
C ARG A 17 -12.14 17.28 -5.13
N GLU A 18 -13.11 17.95 -4.51
CA GLU A 18 -13.43 17.74 -3.09
C GLU A 18 -13.94 16.32 -2.85
N GLN A 19 -14.82 15.82 -3.71
CA GLN A 19 -15.32 14.44 -3.63
C GLN A 19 -14.20 13.40 -3.79
N LEU A 20 -13.28 13.60 -4.74
CA LEU A 20 -12.13 12.72 -4.92
C LEU A 20 -11.20 12.71 -3.70
N GLN A 21 -10.97 13.88 -3.09
CA GLN A 21 -10.17 13.99 -1.88
C GLN A 21 -10.80 13.21 -0.71
N GLN A 22 -12.10 13.39 -0.48
CA GLN A 22 -12.82 12.66 0.57
C GLN A 22 -12.82 11.14 0.32
N GLN A 23 -12.98 10.72 -0.94
CA GLN A 23 -12.91 9.31 -1.30
C GLN A 23 -11.51 8.72 -1.07
N ALA A 24 -10.45 9.46 -1.39
CA ALA A 24 -9.07 9.04 -1.14
C ALA A 24 -8.80 8.85 0.36
N GLU A 25 -9.24 9.79 1.21
CA GLU A 25 -9.12 9.69 2.67
C GLU A 25 -9.90 8.51 3.24
N PHE A 26 -11.15 8.32 2.77
CA PHE A 26 -11.98 7.18 3.17
C PHE A 26 -11.35 5.85 2.76
N CYS A 27 -10.91 5.71 1.50
CA CYS A 27 -10.27 4.49 1.01
C CYS A 27 -8.99 4.17 1.78
N THR A 28 -8.20 5.20 2.11
CA THR A 28 -6.98 5.04 2.92
C THR A 28 -7.32 4.56 4.34
N GLY A 29 -8.31 5.17 5.00
CA GLY A 29 -8.77 4.74 6.31
C GLY A 29 -9.33 3.31 6.32
N LEU A 30 -10.14 2.96 5.32
CA LEU A 30 -10.66 1.61 5.13
C LEU A 30 -9.54 0.59 4.91
N GLY A 31 -8.57 0.94 4.04
CA GLY A 31 -7.38 0.13 3.77
C GLY A 31 -6.55 -0.10 5.03
N ALA A 32 -6.29 0.96 5.80
CA ALA A 32 -5.57 0.90 7.06
C ALA A 32 -6.24 -0.05 8.06
N ALA A 33 -7.53 0.14 8.33
CA ALA A 33 -8.27 -0.69 9.28
C ALA A 33 -8.33 -2.17 8.82
N SER A 34 -8.68 -2.40 7.56
CA SER A 34 -8.85 -3.75 7.01
C SER A 34 -7.53 -4.50 6.95
N CYS A 35 -6.46 -3.86 6.47
CA CYS A 35 -5.13 -4.48 6.39
C CYS A 35 -4.51 -4.69 7.76
N THR A 36 -4.78 -3.84 8.75
CA THR A 36 -4.31 -4.06 10.12
C THR A 36 -4.93 -5.32 10.74
N LEU A 37 -6.25 -5.51 10.54
CA LEU A 37 -6.93 -6.74 10.95
C LEU A 37 -6.41 -7.96 10.19
N LEU A 38 -6.22 -7.84 8.87
CA LEU A 38 -5.68 -8.92 8.05
C LEU A 38 -4.24 -9.27 8.44
N TRP A 39 -3.43 -8.28 8.79
CA TRP A 39 -2.06 -8.50 9.26
C TRP A 39 -2.08 -9.28 10.58
N SER A 40 -2.92 -8.87 11.54
CA SER A 40 -3.07 -9.60 12.80
C SER A 40 -3.55 -11.04 12.60
N THR A 41 -4.55 -11.26 11.75
CA THR A 41 -5.14 -12.59 11.53
C THR A 41 -4.25 -13.52 10.72
N SER A 42 -3.54 -12.99 9.71
CA SER A 42 -2.58 -13.74 8.88
C SER A 42 -1.33 -14.18 9.64
N SER A 43 -1.13 -13.76 10.89
CA SER A 43 -0.04 -14.29 11.74
C SER A 43 -0.16 -15.79 12.01
N LYS A 44 -1.35 -16.38 11.79
CA LYS A 44 -1.62 -17.81 11.91
C LYS A 44 -1.44 -18.48 10.56
N GLU A 45 -0.66 -19.56 10.53
CA GLU A 45 -0.40 -20.33 9.30
C GLU A 45 -1.69 -20.81 8.62
N GLU A 46 -2.66 -21.31 9.39
CA GLU A 46 -3.95 -21.76 8.85
C GLU A 46 -4.73 -20.63 8.17
N ALA A 47 -4.66 -19.41 8.69
CA ALA A 47 -5.31 -18.27 8.05
C ALA A 47 -4.65 -17.95 6.69
N VAL A 48 -3.33 -18.09 6.58
CA VAL A 48 -2.62 -17.93 5.30
C VAL A 48 -3.03 -19.02 4.31
N LYS A 49 -3.19 -20.28 4.76
CA LYS A 49 -3.69 -21.37 3.92
C LYS A 49 -5.11 -21.10 3.41
N ASP A 50 -5.99 -20.61 4.26
CA ASP A 50 -7.36 -20.25 3.89
C ASP A 50 -7.38 -19.10 2.86
N ILE A 51 -6.54 -18.07 3.06
CA ILE A 51 -6.40 -16.95 2.11
C ILE A 51 -5.89 -17.44 0.74
N LEU A 52 -4.93 -18.37 0.72
CA LEU A 52 -4.41 -18.98 -0.50
C LEU A 52 -5.50 -19.80 -1.23
N ALA A 53 -6.33 -20.52 -0.48
CA ALA A 53 -7.40 -21.35 -1.03
C ALA A 53 -8.59 -20.52 -1.59
N ASP A 54 -8.86 -19.33 -1.04
CA ASP A 54 -9.95 -18.45 -1.49
C ASP A 54 -9.73 -17.86 -2.91
N GLY A 55 -8.50 -17.94 -3.44
CA GLY A 55 -8.17 -17.51 -4.81
C GLY A 55 -8.14 -16.00 -5.02
N LYS A 56 -8.44 -15.19 -3.99
CA LYS A 56 -8.41 -13.71 -4.06
C LYS A 56 -7.07 -13.10 -3.70
N LEU A 57 -6.07 -13.91 -3.35
CA LEU A 57 -4.76 -13.40 -2.96
C LEU A 57 -4.09 -12.61 -4.10
N GLN A 58 -4.24 -13.02 -5.36
CA GLN A 58 -3.61 -12.32 -6.49
C GLN A 58 -4.07 -10.85 -6.61
N SER A 59 -5.37 -10.61 -6.50
CA SER A 59 -5.92 -9.24 -6.59
C SER A 59 -5.46 -8.39 -5.42
N PHE A 60 -5.41 -8.98 -4.22
CA PHE A 60 -4.83 -8.32 -3.05
C PHE A 60 -3.36 -7.95 -3.25
N LEU A 61 -2.53 -8.88 -3.75
CA LEU A 61 -1.10 -8.62 -3.98
C LEU A 61 -0.85 -7.59 -5.10
N SER A 62 -1.73 -7.50 -6.10
CA SER A 62 -1.67 -6.46 -7.12
C SER A 62 -1.91 -5.07 -6.51
N VAL A 63 -2.93 -4.94 -5.65
CA VAL A 63 -3.18 -3.70 -4.89
C VAL A 63 -2.03 -3.39 -3.94
N ALA A 64 -1.45 -4.42 -3.31
CA ALA A 64 -0.28 -4.27 -2.45
C ALA A 64 0.93 -3.69 -3.19
N GLY A 65 1.24 -4.24 -4.36
CA GLY A 65 2.34 -3.76 -5.19
C GLY A 65 2.14 -2.30 -5.61
N GLN A 66 0.97 -1.95 -6.14
CA GLN A 66 0.68 -0.58 -6.59
C GLN A 66 0.70 0.44 -5.44
N THR A 67 0.17 0.07 -4.27
CA THR A 67 0.18 0.93 -3.08
C THR A 67 1.61 1.19 -2.60
N LEU A 68 2.44 0.14 -2.51
CA LEU A 68 3.83 0.25 -2.10
C LEU A 68 4.66 1.08 -3.09
N GLU A 69 4.49 0.85 -4.39
CA GLU A 69 5.16 1.60 -5.44
C GLU A 69 4.78 3.09 -5.39
N SER A 70 3.49 3.39 -5.26
CA SER A 70 2.97 4.76 -5.20
C SER A 70 3.47 5.51 -3.96
N PHE A 71 3.50 4.83 -2.80
CA PHE A 71 4.02 5.40 -1.57
C PHE A 71 5.51 5.74 -1.68
N VAL A 72 6.33 4.88 -2.29
CA VAL A 72 7.75 5.21 -2.45
C VAL A 72 7.97 6.34 -3.45
N LYS A 73 7.20 6.40 -4.53
CA LYS A 73 7.25 7.54 -5.46
C LYS A 73 6.87 8.87 -4.79
N SER A 74 5.93 8.85 -3.84
CA SER A 74 5.54 10.06 -3.10
C SER A 74 6.63 10.52 -2.11
N LEU A 75 7.56 9.65 -1.72
CA LEU A 75 8.71 10.00 -0.87
C LEU A 75 9.85 10.69 -1.64
N ASP A 76 10.00 10.45 -2.95
CA ASP A 76 11.08 11.00 -3.78
C ASP A 76 10.80 12.45 -4.25
N GLY A 77 9.53 12.84 -4.31
CA GLY A 77 9.08 14.19 -4.71
C GLY A 77 8.88 15.14 -3.53
N GLU A 78 9.85 16.03 -3.30
CA GLU A 78 9.77 17.22 -2.43
C GLU A 78 9.69 17.03 -0.89
N ALA A 79 10.79 17.42 -0.25
CA ALA A 79 10.96 17.88 1.13
C ALA A 79 9.70 18.01 2.02
N LYS A 80 9.65 17.18 3.07
CA LYS A 80 9.42 17.62 4.47
C LYS A 80 9.75 16.47 5.44
N ALA A 81 11.02 16.39 5.82
CA ALA A 81 11.50 15.52 6.90
C ALA A 81 10.99 15.93 8.31
N GLU A 82 10.03 16.86 8.42
CA GLU A 82 9.65 17.45 9.72
C GLU A 82 8.14 17.48 9.99
N GLN A 83 7.27 16.90 9.15
CA GLN A 83 5.82 16.94 9.38
C GLN A 83 5.03 15.75 8.81
N GLN A 84 5.66 14.60 8.58
CA GLN A 84 4.89 13.37 8.37
C GLN A 84 4.43 12.91 9.75
N ASP A 85 3.18 13.19 10.08
CA ASP A 85 2.51 12.57 11.22
C ASP A 85 2.64 11.05 11.04
N SER A 86 3.54 10.44 11.80
CA SER A 86 3.79 9.00 11.81
C SER A 86 2.51 8.20 12.17
N ASN A 87 1.43 8.89 12.51
CA ASN A 87 0.11 8.36 12.79
C ASN A 87 -0.90 8.54 11.64
N SER A 88 -0.48 8.98 10.45
CA SER A 88 -1.39 9.07 9.30
C SER A 88 -1.87 7.68 8.85
N HIS A 89 -3.15 7.58 8.50
CA HIS A 89 -3.75 6.33 8.01
C HIS A 89 -3.00 5.76 6.78
N GLU A 90 -2.36 6.60 5.97
CA GLU A 90 -1.57 6.17 4.82
C GLU A 90 -0.35 5.34 5.25
N HIS A 91 0.41 5.78 6.24
CA HIS A 91 1.56 5.04 6.76
C HIS A 91 1.10 3.73 7.43
N GLN A 92 0.03 3.78 8.22
CA GLN A 92 -0.54 2.58 8.83
C GLN A 92 -1.02 1.58 7.78
N PHE A 93 -1.67 2.07 6.70
CA PHE A 93 -2.11 1.23 5.59
C PHE A 93 -0.93 0.55 4.91
N VAL A 94 0.10 1.31 4.53
CA VAL A 94 1.30 0.78 3.87
C VAL A 94 2.03 -0.25 4.75
N LEU A 95 2.23 0.06 6.03
CA LEU A 95 2.88 -0.84 6.97
C LEU A 95 2.07 -2.12 7.21
N ALA A 96 0.76 -2.00 7.40
CA ALA A 96 -0.10 -3.15 7.60
C ALA A 96 -0.15 -4.05 6.36
N LEU A 97 -0.19 -3.44 5.16
CA LEU A 97 -0.17 -4.14 3.89
C LEU A 97 1.14 -4.93 3.69
N ALA A 98 2.29 -4.28 3.96
CA ALA A 98 3.60 -4.96 3.97
C ALA A 98 3.66 -6.07 5.03
N GLY A 99 3.04 -5.86 6.19
CA GLY A 99 2.92 -6.85 7.26
C GLY A 99 2.15 -8.10 6.83
N VAL A 100 1.03 -7.95 6.11
CA VAL A 100 0.30 -9.08 5.52
C VAL A 100 1.18 -9.87 4.56
N VAL A 101 1.86 -9.20 3.62
CA VAL A 101 2.77 -9.84 2.66
C VAL A 101 3.88 -10.60 3.39
N THR A 102 4.42 -10.00 4.46
CA THR A 102 5.46 -10.63 5.31
C THR A 102 4.95 -11.91 5.96
N ASN A 103 3.75 -11.90 6.53
CA ASN A 103 3.14 -13.10 7.11
C ASN A 103 2.89 -14.19 6.08
N VAL A 104 2.42 -13.83 4.87
CA VAL A 104 2.28 -14.79 3.76
C VAL A 104 3.63 -15.41 3.41
N ALA A 105 4.69 -14.60 3.31
CA ALA A 105 6.04 -15.09 3.02
C ALA A 105 6.66 -15.94 4.15
N ALA A 106 6.18 -15.81 5.39
CA ALA A 106 6.63 -16.63 6.51
C ALA A 106 6.18 -18.11 6.37
N VAL A 107 5.09 -18.36 5.64
CA VAL A 107 4.54 -19.71 5.42
C VAL A 107 5.08 -20.33 4.13
N THR A 108 5.36 -21.64 4.15
CA THR A 108 5.96 -22.36 3.01
C THR A 108 5.11 -22.28 1.73
N CYS A 109 3.83 -22.62 1.79
CA CYS A 109 2.94 -22.51 0.63
C CYS A 109 2.73 -21.05 0.18
N GLY A 110 2.86 -20.09 1.10
CA GLY A 110 2.84 -18.67 0.76
C GLY A 110 4.06 -18.25 -0.07
N ARG A 111 5.27 -18.72 0.27
CA ARG A 111 6.47 -18.50 -0.56
C ARG A 111 6.34 -19.13 -1.95
N ASP A 112 5.84 -20.35 -2.02
CA ASP A 112 5.62 -21.05 -3.29
C ASP A 112 4.65 -20.27 -4.19
N TYR A 113 3.58 -19.73 -3.60
CA TYR A 113 2.64 -18.87 -4.31
C TYR A 113 3.27 -17.55 -4.74
N LEU A 114 3.96 -16.84 -3.84
CA LEU A 114 4.58 -15.55 -4.13
C LEU A 114 5.59 -15.66 -5.28
N SER A 115 6.45 -16.69 -5.24
CA SER A 115 7.47 -16.93 -6.26
C SER A 115 6.92 -17.32 -7.63
N SER A 116 5.73 -17.94 -7.68
CA SER A 116 5.10 -18.40 -8.93
C SER A 116 4.08 -17.42 -9.52
N SER A 117 3.47 -16.56 -8.69
CA SER A 117 2.28 -15.80 -9.07
C SER A 117 2.34 -14.30 -8.74
N ALA A 118 3.28 -13.85 -7.91
CA ALA A 118 3.36 -12.47 -7.42
C ALA A 118 4.55 -11.68 -7.98
N HIS A 119 4.94 -11.94 -9.24
CA HIS A 119 6.12 -11.34 -9.87
C HIS A 119 6.14 -9.80 -9.79
N VAL A 120 5.00 -9.15 -10.05
CA VAL A 120 4.90 -7.68 -9.98
C VAL A 120 5.24 -7.16 -8.59
N LEU A 121 4.68 -7.76 -7.53
CA LEU A 121 4.97 -7.36 -6.16
C LEU A 121 6.44 -7.59 -5.82
N LEU A 122 7.02 -8.72 -6.24
CA LEU A 122 8.44 -9.01 -6.01
C LEU A 122 9.34 -8.01 -6.73
N GLU A 123 9.06 -7.68 -7.99
CA GLU A 123 9.78 -6.64 -8.73
C GLU A 123 9.69 -5.28 -8.05
N THR A 124 8.49 -4.88 -7.60
CA THR A 124 8.31 -3.65 -6.82
C THR A 124 9.18 -3.68 -5.57
N LEU A 125 9.13 -4.74 -4.77
CA LEU A 125 9.94 -4.86 -3.55
C LEU A 125 11.45 -4.80 -3.85
N MET A 126 11.91 -5.42 -4.94
CA MET A 126 13.32 -5.32 -5.36
C MET A 126 13.70 -3.87 -5.74
N GLN A 127 12.87 -3.19 -6.52
CA GLN A 127 13.07 -1.77 -6.85
C GLN A 127 13.10 -0.90 -5.59
N LEU A 128 12.22 -1.17 -4.61
CA LEU A 128 12.22 -0.44 -3.34
C LEU A 128 13.52 -0.65 -2.56
N LEU A 129 14.07 -1.86 -2.56
CA LEU A 129 15.35 -2.16 -1.93
C LEU A 129 16.52 -1.43 -2.62
N GLU A 130 16.49 -1.24 -3.94
CA GLU A 130 17.50 -0.48 -4.68
C GLU A 130 17.49 1.02 -4.34
N LEU A 131 16.31 1.57 -4.01
CA LEU A 131 16.16 2.97 -3.57
C LEU A 131 16.68 3.19 -2.14
N LEU A 132 16.82 2.13 -1.34
CA LEU A 132 17.43 2.22 -0.02
C LEU A 132 18.95 2.38 -0.15
N LYS A 133 19.47 3.54 0.24
CA LYS A 133 20.92 3.80 0.28
C LYS A 133 21.63 2.73 1.14
N PRO A 134 22.73 2.12 0.64
CA PRO A 134 23.53 1.21 1.45
C PRO A 134 24.01 1.90 2.74
N GLY A 135 23.66 1.34 3.90
CA GLY A 135 24.11 1.84 5.22
C GLY A 135 23.04 2.41 6.16
N VAL A 136 21.76 2.46 5.75
CA VAL A 136 20.66 2.96 6.61
C VAL A 136 20.24 1.95 7.70
N PHE A 137 20.57 0.66 7.55
CA PHE A 137 20.32 -0.37 8.58
C PHE A 137 21.63 -0.93 9.17
N PRO A 138 22.25 -0.26 10.17
CA PRO A 138 23.47 -0.77 10.79
C PRO A 138 23.24 -2.00 11.71
N LYS A 139 22.01 -2.52 11.83
CA LYS A 139 21.67 -3.59 12.78
C LYS A 139 20.58 -4.54 12.25
N LEU A 140 20.90 -5.33 11.24
CA LEU A 140 20.35 -6.68 11.14
C LEU A 140 21.49 -7.64 11.45
N LYS A 141 21.75 -7.83 12.76
CA LYS A 141 22.57 -8.94 13.22
C LYS A 141 21.69 -10.18 13.16
N VAL A 142 22.02 -11.09 12.26
CA VAL A 142 21.63 -12.50 12.33
C VAL A 142 22.36 -13.15 13.49
#